data_AF-B4DTM0-F1
#
_entry.id   AF-B4DTM0-F1
#
_cell.length_a   1.000
_cell.length_b   1.000
_cell.length_c   1.000
_cell.angle_alpha   90.00
_cell.angle_beta   90.00
_cell.angle_gamma   90.00
#
_symmetry.space_group_name_H-M   'P 1'
#
loop_
_entity.id
_entity.type
_entity.pdbx_description
1 polymer ?
#
loop_
_entity_poly.entity_id
_entity_poly.type
_entity_poly.pdbx_seq_one_letter_code
_entity_poly.pdbx_strand_id
1 'polypeptide(L)'
;MGLGVSAEQPAGGAEGFHLHGVQENSPAQQAGLEPYFDFIITIGHSRLNKENDTLKALLKANVEKPVKLEVFNMKTMRVREVEVVPSNMWGGQGLLGASVRFCSFRRASEQVWHVLDVEPSSPAALAGLRPYTDYVVGSDQILQEVRNPQFAPPQTLWMWCEEKGAVHEKCLVLLRL
;
A
#
# COMPACT_ATOMS: atom_id res chain seq x y z
N MET A 1 3.55 30.91 1.68
CA MET A 1 2.78 30.68 2.92
C MET A 1 2.64 29.18 3.07
N GLY A 2 3.22 28.62 4.14
CA GLY A 2 3.28 27.17 4.34
C GLY A 2 1.96 26.62 4.83
N LEU A 3 1.42 25.62 4.12
CA LEU A 3 0.27 24.85 4.55
C LEU A 3 0.76 23.67 5.41
N GLY A 4 1.02 23.95 6.68
CA GLY A 4 1.19 22.90 7.69
C GLY A 4 -0.18 22.47 8.18
N VAL A 5 -0.79 21.49 7.53
CA VAL A 5 -1.93 20.79 8.13
C VAL A 5 -1.38 19.91 9.25
N SER A 6 -1.52 20.36 10.50
CA SER A 6 -1.32 19.51 11.66
C SER A 6 -2.42 18.47 11.67
N ALA A 7 -2.16 17.34 11.02
CA ALA A 7 -2.83 16.09 11.30
C ALA A 7 -2.73 15.83 12.80
N GLU A 8 -3.85 15.57 13.48
CA GLU A 8 -3.81 14.96 14.81
C GLU A 8 -3.00 13.68 14.70
N GLN A 9 -1.76 13.70 15.19
CA GLN A 9 -0.89 12.55 15.12
C GLN A 9 -1.50 11.46 16.02
N PRO A 10 -1.66 10.24 15.51
CA PRO A 10 -1.99 9.10 16.35
C PRO A 10 -1.04 9.05 17.55
N ALA A 11 -1.59 8.83 18.74
CA ALA A 11 -0.79 8.70 19.95
C ALA A 11 0.27 7.62 19.74
N GLY A 12 1.56 8.00 19.67
CA GLY A 12 2.67 7.07 19.46
C GLY A 12 3.43 7.16 18.13
N GLY A 13 3.24 8.23 17.34
CA GLY A 13 4.15 8.60 16.23
C GLY A 13 3.48 8.77 14.87
N ALA A 14 4.19 9.36 13.91
CA ALA A 14 3.72 9.63 12.54
C ALA A 14 4.05 8.50 11.53
N GLU A 15 4.28 7.28 12.01
CA GLU A 15 4.83 6.17 11.23
C GLU A 15 4.00 4.91 11.44
N GLY A 16 4.02 4.04 10.43
CA GLY A 16 3.35 2.75 10.42
C GLY A 16 3.59 1.99 9.12
N PHE A 17 2.92 0.85 8.99
CA PHE A 17 2.95 0.05 7.77
C PHE A 17 1.86 0.53 6.80
N HIS A 18 2.26 1.27 5.78
CA HIS A 18 1.43 1.74 4.68
C HIS A 18 0.98 0.57 3.80
N LEU A 19 -0.33 0.45 3.56
CA LEU A 19 -0.85 -0.52 2.61
C LEU A 19 -0.66 -0.01 1.17
N HIS A 20 -0.04 -0.82 0.32
CA HIS A 20 0.07 -0.55 -1.12
C HIS A 20 -0.92 -1.36 -1.96
N GLY A 21 -1.30 -2.55 -1.50
CA GLY A 21 -2.19 -3.42 -2.24
C GLY A 21 -2.88 -4.41 -1.32
N VAL A 22 -4.08 -4.82 -1.72
CA VAL A 22 -4.90 -5.84 -1.06
C VAL A 22 -5.34 -6.83 -2.12
N GLN A 23 -5.13 -8.12 -1.87
CA GLN A 23 -5.56 -9.19 -2.77
C GLN A 23 -7.05 -9.47 -2.61
N GLU A 24 -7.70 -9.90 -3.68
CA GLU A 24 -9.12 -10.29 -3.66
C GLU A 24 -9.33 -11.53 -2.78
N ASN A 25 -10.47 -11.56 -2.10
CA ASN A 25 -10.88 -12.59 -1.13
C ASN A 25 -9.91 -12.78 0.05
N SER A 26 -8.96 -11.87 0.24
CA SER A 26 -7.99 -11.93 1.33
C SER A 26 -8.58 -11.53 2.68
N PRO A 27 -7.97 -11.95 3.81
CA PRO A 27 -8.31 -11.45 5.13
C PRO A 27 -8.24 -9.91 5.24
N ALA A 28 -7.28 -9.27 4.58
CA ALA A 28 -7.20 -7.82 4.51
C ALA A 28 -8.43 -7.19 3.86
N GLN A 29 -8.91 -7.76 2.75
CA GLN A 29 -10.10 -7.25 2.07
C GLN A 29 -11.35 -7.41 2.94
N GLN A 30 -11.49 -8.57 3.58
CA GLN A 30 -12.62 -8.87 4.46
C GLN A 30 -12.63 -7.96 5.70
N ALA A 31 -11.45 -7.59 6.22
CA ALA A 31 -11.30 -6.64 7.32
C ALA A 31 -11.54 -5.17 6.91
N GLY A 32 -11.81 -4.91 5.62
CA GLY A 32 -12.06 -3.56 5.11
C GLY A 32 -10.81 -2.67 5.09
N LEU A 33 -9.63 -3.27 4.86
CA LEU A 33 -8.41 -2.50 4.63
C LEU A 33 -8.43 -1.88 3.22
N GLU A 34 -8.28 -0.57 3.17
CA GLU A 34 -8.24 0.23 1.94
C GLU A 34 -6.77 0.36 1.46
N PRO A 35 -6.44 -0.15 0.26
CA PRO A 35 -5.14 0.09 -0.36
C PRO A 35 -4.84 1.59 -0.42
N TYR A 36 -3.57 1.93 -0.25
CA TYR A 36 -3.02 3.28 -0.28
C TYR A 36 -3.51 4.23 0.83
N PHE A 37 -4.76 4.14 1.27
CA PHE A 37 -5.26 5.07 2.28
C PHE A 37 -4.96 4.64 3.71
N ASP A 38 -4.82 3.34 3.94
CA ASP A 38 -4.65 2.80 5.27
C ASP A 38 -3.19 2.56 5.66
N PHE A 39 -2.91 2.84 6.93
CA PHE A 39 -1.66 2.53 7.62
C PHE A 39 -1.97 1.65 8.82
N ILE A 40 -1.35 0.48 8.90
CA ILE A 40 -1.37 -0.35 10.11
C ILE A 40 -0.37 0.26 11.09
N ILE A 41 -0.87 0.78 12.19
CA ILE A 41 -0.07 1.51 13.17
C ILE A 41 0.12 0.72 14.48
N THR A 42 -0.80 -0.21 14.77
CA THR A 42 -0.74 -1.08 15.96
C THR A 42 -1.33 -2.45 15.61
N ILE A 43 -0.80 -3.51 16.21
CA ILE A 43 -1.36 -4.87 16.18
C ILE A 43 -1.44 -5.43 17.60
N GLY A 44 -2.65 -5.78 18.05
CA GLY A 44 -2.95 -6.10 19.44
C GLY A 44 -2.59 -4.94 20.36
N HIS A 45 -1.59 -5.14 21.22
CA HIS A 45 -1.06 -4.11 22.14
C HIS A 45 0.30 -3.56 21.70
N SER A 46 0.78 -3.93 20.50
CA SER A 46 2.12 -3.60 20.02
C SER A 46 2.08 -2.49 18.97
N ARG A 47 2.71 -1.36 19.30
CA ARG A 47 2.89 -0.22 18.38
C ARG A 47 3.91 -0.55 17.28
N LEU A 48 3.56 -0.27 16.04
CA LEU A 48 4.41 -0.49 14.87
C LEU A 48 5.13 0.79 14.46
N ASN A 49 6.09 1.24 15.28
CA ASN A 49 6.84 2.49 15.05
C ASN A 49 8.28 2.28 14.53
N LYS A 50 8.61 1.06 14.10
CA LYS A 50 9.94 0.73 13.55
C LYS A 50 9.78 -0.22 12.37
N GLU A 51 10.67 -0.10 11.40
CA GLU A 51 10.83 -1.08 10.34
C GLU A 51 11.50 -2.33 10.91
N ASN A 52 10.68 -3.32 11.28
CA ASN A 52 11.14 -4.59 11.81
C ASN A 52 10.13 -5.73 11.49
N ASP A 53 10.46 -6.94 11.91
CA ASP A 53 9.61 -8.11 11.70
C ASP A 53 8.45 -8.23 12.72
N THR A 54 8.18 -7.24 13.57
CA THR A 54 7.15 -7.32 14.61
C THR A 54 5.76 -7.59 14.02
N LEU A 55 5.39 -6.88 12.94
CA LEU A 55 4.12 -7.12 12.24
C LEU A 55 4.04 -8.57 11.73
N LYS A 56 5.08 -9.04 11.03
CA LYS A 56 5.15 -10.41 10.49
C LYS A 56 5.08 -11.46 11.60
N ALA A 57 5.80 -11.25 12.70
CA ALA A 57 5.85 -12.17 13.84
C ALA A 57 4.50 -12.25 14.56
N LEU A 58 3.82 -11.12 14.77
CA LEU A 58 2.52 -11.08 15.45
C LEU A 58 1.40 -11.65 14.58
N LEU A 59 1.45 -11.45 13.26
CA LEU A 59 0.55 -12.15 12.33
C LEU A 59 0.76 -13.67 12.39
N LYS A 60 2.02 -14.14 12.40
CA LYS A 60 2.36 -15.57 12.52
C LYS A 60 1.92 -16.17 13.85
N ALA A 61 2.01 -15.42 14.94
CA ALA A 61 1.59 -15.88 16.27
C ALA A 61 0.06 -16.02 16.40
N ASN A 62 -0.71 -15.27 15.59
CA ASN A 62 -2.17 -15.25 15.60
C ASN A 62 -2.79 -15.87 14.35
N VAL A 63 -2.10 -16.84 13.73
CA VAL A 63 -2.64 -17.59 12.59
C VAL A 63 -3.93 -18.32 13.00
N GLU A 64 -4.96 -18.18 12.17
CA GLU A 64 -6.35 -18.63 12.39
C GLU A 64 -7.00 -18.07 13.67
N LYS A 65 -6.51 -16.95 14.20
CA LYS A 65 -7.08 -16.28 15.38
C LYS A 65 -7.39 -14.81 15.08
N PRO A 66 -8.52 -14.27 15.57
CA PRO A 66 -8.80 -12.85 15.46
C PRO A 66 -7.72 -12.01 16.14
N VAL A 67 -7.20 -11.01 15.44
CA VAL A 67 -6.28 -10.01 15.96
C VAL A 67 -6.78 -8.62 15.61
N LYS A 68 -6.74 -7.73 16.60
CA LYS A 68 -7.12 -6.32 16.43
C LYS A 68 -5.97 -5.53 15.84
N LEU A 69 -6.26 -4.73 14.82
CA LEU A 69 -5.36 -3.75 14.23
C LEU A 69 -5.91 -2.35 14.49
N GLU A 70 -5.04 -1.42 14.83
CA GLU A 70 -5.37 0.00 14.70
C GLU A 70 -4.85 0.48 13.35
N VAL A 71 -5.75 1.11 12.60
CA VAL A 71 -5.49 1.56 11.24
C VAL A 71 -5.73 3.06 11.17
N PHE A 72 -4.72 3.80 10.73
CA PHE A 72 -4.87 5.22 10.40
C PHE A 72 -5.23 5.35 8.92
N ASN A 73 -6.34 6.04 8.63
CA ASN A 73 -6.79 6.30 7.28
C ASN A 73 -6.43 7.75 6.88
N MET A 74 -5.60 7.92 5.85
CA MET A 74 -5.14 9.24 5.40
C MET A 74 -6.22 10.07 4.69
N LYS A 75 -7.29 9.45 4.20
CA LYS A 75 -8.41 10.15 3.55
C LYS A 75 -9.27 10.84 4.59
N THR A 76 -9.60 10.14 5.68
CA THR A 76 -10.44 10.68 6.76
C THR A 76 -9.65 11.29 7.90
N MET A 77 -8.33 11.11 7.94
CA MET A 77 -7.43 11.54 9.02
C MET A 77 -7.87 10.99 10.38
N ARG A 78 -8.32 9.73 10.42
CA ARG A 78 -8.86 9.09 11.64
C ARG A 78 -8.24 7.72 11.85
N VAL A 79 -8.13 7.33 13.12
CA VAL A 79 -7.77 5.97 13.53
C VAL A 79 -9.04 5.16 13.72
N ARG A 80 -9.07 3.94 13.18
CA ARG A 80 -10.13 2.96 13.40
C ARG A 80 -9.54 1.64 13.85
N GLU A 81 -10.27 0.92 14.70
CA GLU A 81 -9.96 -0.47 15.05
C GLU A 81 -10.62 -1.38 14.01
N VAL A 82 -9.85 -2.33 13.48
CA VAL A 82 -10.35 -3.41 12.62
C VAL A 82 -9.90 -4.74 13.18
N GLU A 83 -10.76 -5.75 13.10
CA GLU A 83 -10.40 -7.12 13.44
C GLU A 83 -10.08 -7.89 12.16
N VAL A 84 -8.97 -8.62 12.17
CA VAL A 84 -8.58 -9.48 11.05
C VAL A 84 -8.22 -10.86 11.56
N VAL A 85 -8.46 -11.88 10.74
CA VAL A 85 -8.05 -13.27 11.02
C VAL A 85 -6.95 -13.64 10.02
N PRO A 86 -5.67 -13.58 10.40
CA PRO A 86 -4.58 -14.01 9.53
C PRO A 86 -4.74 -15.50 9.22
N SER A 87 -4.69 -15.89 7.95
CA SER A 87 -4.95 -17.28 7.55
C SER A 87 -3.96 -17.77 6.51
N ASN A 88 -3.66 -19.08 6.52
CA ASN A 88 -2.96 -19.75 5.40
C ASN A 88 -3.92 -20.41 4.41
N MET A 89 -5.23 -20.44 4.70
CA MET A 89 -6.19 -21.25 3.96
C MET A 89 -6.98 -20.48 2.89
N TRP A 90 -6.79 -19.17 2.77
CA TRP A 90 -7.54 -18.32 1.84
C TRP A 90 -7.02 -18.39 0.39
N GLY A 91 -5.90 -19.07 0.13
CA GLY A 91 -5.45 -19.44 -1.22
C GLY A 91 -4.54 -18.44 -1.95
N GLY A 92 -4.20 -17.31 -1.34
CA GLY A 92 -3.25 -16.33 -1.91
C GLY A 92 -1.91 -16.23 -1.17
N GLN A 93 -1.14 -15.18 -1.46
CA GLN A 93 0.20 -15.01 -0.88
C GLN A 93 0.16 -14.29 0.48
N GLY A 94 0.76 -14.93 1.48
CA GLY A 94 0.94 -14.39 2.83
C GLY A 94 -0.28 -14.59 3.74
N LEU A 95 -0.16 -14.17 5.00
CA LEU A 95 -1.20 -14.41 6.02
C LEU A 95 -2.37 -13.44 5.94
N LEU A 96 -2.10 -12.22 5.48
CA LEU A 96 -3.07 -11.12 5.45
C LEU A 96 -3.57 -10.86 4.02
N GLY A 97 -2.79 -11.23 3.00
CA GLY A 97 -3.05 -10.90 1.59
C GLY A 97 -2.92 -9.41 1.27
N ALA A 98 -2.14 -8.66 2.06
CA ALA A 98 -1.82 -7.26 1.81
C ALA A 98 -0.33 -7.06 1.57
N SER A 99 0.01 -6.15 0.66
CA SER A 99 1.35 -5.62 0.49
C SER A 99 1.51 -4.37 1.35
N VAL A 100 2.55 -4.35 2.17
CA VAL A 100 2.80 -3.29 3.16
C VAL A 100 4.23 -2.79 3.12
N ARG A 101 4.42 -1.53 3.50
CA ARG A 101 5.73 -0.89 3.64
C ARG A 101 5.77 -0.02 4.89
N PHE A 102 6.87 -0.06 5.62
CA PHE A 102 7.08 0.91 6.69
C PHE A 102 7.33 2.31 6.10
N CYS A 103 6.50 3.29 6.47
CA CYS A 103 6.59 4.66 5.97
C CYS A 103 6.01 5.65 7.00
N SER A 104 6.43 6.92 6.89
CA SER A 104 5.77 8.01 7.60
C SER A 104 4.56 8.53 6.83
N PHE A 105 3.52 8.98 7.54
CA PHE A 105 2.29 9.49 6.93
C PHE A 105 2.58 10.66 5.97
N ARG A 106 3.51 11.54 6.36
CA ARG A 106 3.93 12.68 5.55
C ARG A 106 4.57 12.24 4.24
N ARG A 107 5.49 11.29 4.29
CA ARG A 107 6.21 10.82 3.09
C ARG A 107 5.26 10.17 2.09
N ALA A 108 4.26 9.43 2.55
CA ALA A 108 3.25 8.86 1.64
C ALA A 108 2.41 9.94 0.95
N SER A 109 2.02 10.99 1.66
CA SER A 109 1.24 12.10 1.07
C SER A 109 2.01 12.92 0.02
N GLU A 110 3.34 12.93 0.09
CA GLU A 110 4.21 13.70 -0.82
C GLU A 110 4.67 12.90 -2.05
N GLN A 111 4.43 11.57 -2.09
CA GLN A 111 4.90 10.67 -3.15
C GLN A 111 3.80 10.28 -4.14
N VAL A 112 2.97 11.25 -4.53
CA VAL A 112 1.84 11.06 -5.47
C VAL A 112 2.02 11.91 -6.71
N TRP A 113 1.91 11.29 -7.87
CA TRP A 113 1.99 11.97 -9.16
C TRP A 113 0.67 11.80 -9.91
N HIS A 114 -0.03 12.89 -10.17
CA HIS A 114 -1.29 12.88 -10.91
C HIS A 114 -1.02 12.71 -12.40
N VAL A 115 -1.60 11.69 -13.03
CA VAL A 115 -1.56 11.54 -14.49
C VAL A 115 -2.50 12.58 -15.09
N LEU A 116 -1.95 13.48 -15.90
CA LEU A 116 -2.71 14.52 -16.61
C LEU A 116 -3.04 14.03 -18.02
N ASP A 117 -2.63 14.76 -19.06
CA ASP A 117 -2.82 14.32 -20.43
C ASP A 117 -1.94 13.10 -20.76
N VAL A 118 -2.54 12.16 -21.49
CA VAL A 118 -1.86 10.97 -22.02
C VAL A 118 -1.98 10.99 -23.54
N GLU A 119 -0.85 11.10 -24.23
CA GLU A 119 -0.82 11.14 -25.69
C GLU A 119 -1.21 9.75 -26.27
N PRO A 120 -2.05 9.68 -27.32
CA PRO A 120 -2.38 8.42 -27.98
C PRO A 120 -1.13 7.66 -28.46
N SER A 121 -1.10 6.35 -28.24
CA SER A 121 0.04 5.46 -28.59
C SER A 121 1.36 5.74 -27.86
N SER A 122 1.38 6.65 -26.88
CA SER A 122 2.54 6.84 -26.00
C SER A 122 2.78 5.62 -25.10
N PRO A 123 3.98 5.45 -24.52
CA PRO A 123 4.24 4.40 -23.53
C PRO A 123 3.25 4.41 -22.36
N ALA A 124 2.79 5.58 -21.92
CA ALA A 124 1.77 5.73 -20.89
C ALA A 124 0.41 5.16 -21.34
N ALA A 125 -0.01 5.45 -22.58
CA ALA A 125 -1.25 4.90 -23.15
C ALA A 125 -1.18 3.38 -23.31
N LEU A 126 -0.04 2.86 -23.80
CA LEU A 126 0.19 1.42 -23.97
C LEU A 126 0.25 0.67 -22.64
N ALA A 127 0.80 1.31 -21.61
CA ALA A 127 0.77 0.81 -20.24
C ALA A 127 -0.62 0.93 -19.59
N GLY A 128 -1.60 1.54 -20.25
CA GLY A 128 -2.98 1.64 -19.76
C GLY A 128 -3.22 2.73 -18.70
N LEU A 129 -2.33 3.73 -18.59
CA LEU A 129 -2.56 4.90 -17.75
C LEU A 129 -3.74 5.71 -18.29
N ARG A 130 -4.67 6.05 -17.39
CA ARG A 130 -5.84 6.86 -17.71
C ARG A 130 -5.62 8.32 -17.32
N PRO A 131 -5.85 9.25 -18.26
CA PRO A 131 -5.65 10.66 -17.99
C PRO A 131 -6.63 11.14 -16.92
N TYR A 132 -6.17 12.02 -16.04
CA TYR A 132 -6.92 12.67 -14.96
C TYR A 132 -7.48 11.77 -13.83
N THR A 133 -7.52 10.44 -14.00
CA THR A 133 -8.06 9.50 -12.99
C THR A 133 -6.98 8.68 -12.29
N ASP A 134 -5.86 8.43 -12.96
CA ASP A 134 -4.78 7.61 -12.41
C ASP A 134 -3.78 8.48 -11.63
N TYR A 135 -3.32 7.98 -10.49
CA TYR A 135 -2.27 8.57 -9.69
C TYR A 135 -1.15 7.55 -9.49
N VAL A 136 0.09 7.91 -9.83
CA VAL A 136 1.25 7.07 -9.58
C VAL A 136 1.72 7.32 -8.15
N VAL A 137 1.72 6.26 -7.34
CA VAL A 137 2.05 6.31 -5.91
C VAL A 137 3.30 5.52 -5.53
N GLY A 138 3.96 4.88 -6.52
CA GLY A 138 5.14 4.05 -6.31
C GLY A 138 5.71 3.42 -7.58
N SER A 139 6.94 2.88 -7.50
CA SER A 139 7.60 2.10 -8.57
C SER A 139 8.44 0.93 -8.02
N ASP A 140 8.97 0.03 -8.86
CA ASP A 140 9.60 -1.26 -8.51
C ASP A 140 10.65 -1.32 -7.37
N GLN A 141 11.29 -0.22 -6.96
CA GLN A 141 12.03 -0.21 -5.68
C GLN A 141 11.10 -0.45 -4.45
N ILE A 142 9.79 -0.48 -4.67
CA ILE A 142 8.73 -0.77 -3.72
C ILE A 142 8.27 -2.24 -3.76
N LEU A 143 8.59 -2.99 -4.82
CA LEU A 143 7.97 -4.30 -5.09
C LEU A 143 8.98 -5.45 -5.21
N GLN A 144 10.14 -5.39 -4.53
CA GLN A 144 11.18 -6.45 -4.64
C GLN A 144 10.69 -7.88 -4.34
N GLU A 145 9.48 -8.08 -3.80
CA GLU A 145 8.90 -9.41 -3.57
C GLU A 145 7.94 -9.91 -4.68
N VAL A 146 7.63 -9.14 -5.73
CA VAL A 146 6.67 -9.53 -6.78
C VAL A 146 7.35 -9.79 -8.13
N ARG A 147 8.27 -10.76 -8.17
CA ARG A 147 8.80 -11.27 -9.45
C ARG A 147 7.86 -12.29 -10.13
N ASN A 148 6.67 -12.52 -9.56
CA ASN A 148 5.66 -13.38 -10.15
C ASN A 148 4.44 -12.56 -10.60
N PRO A 149 4.22 -12.40 -11.91
CA PRO A 149 3.10 -11.63 -12.48
C PRO A 149 1.72 -12.11 -12.00
N GLN A 150 1.62 -13.37 -11.56
CA GLN A 150 0.37 -13.98 -11.11
C GLN A 150 -0.13 -13.44 -9.76
N PHE A 151 0.73 -12.76 -8.99
CA PHE A 151 0.43 -12.22 -7.66
C PHE A 151 0.63 -10.70 -7.56
N ALA A 152 0.77 -10.03 -8.71
CA ALA A 152 0.80 -8.58 -8.74
C ALA A 152 -0.55 -8.04 -8.22
N PRO A 153 -0.54 -7.08 -7.27
CA PRO A 153 -1.79 -6.51 -6.80
C PRO A 153 -2.58 -5.96 -7.99
N PRO A 154 -3.92 -5.99 -7.97
CA PRO A 154 -4.75 -5.62 -9.13
C PRO A 154 -4.55 -4.18 -9.63
N GLN A 155 -3.74 -3.37 -8.94
CA GLN A 155 -3.48 -1.96 -9.24
C GLN A 155 -2.03 -1.68 -9.69
N THR A 156 -1.28 -2.68 -10.12
CA THR A 156 0.06 -2.48 -10.72
C THR A 156 0.03 -2.49 -12.24
N LEU A 157 0.75 -1.56 -12.86
CA LEU A 157 0.94 -1.49 -14.31
C LEU A 157 2.43 -1.49 -14.67
N TRP A 158 2.79 -2.23 -15.71
CA TRP A 158 4.15 -2.27 -16.24
C TRP A 158 4.32 -1.16 -17.27
N MET A 159 5.23 -0.23 -17.00
CA MET A 159 5.54 0.88 -17.90
C MET A 159 7.00 0.80 -18.34
N TRP A 160 7.22 0.94 -19.64
CA TRP A 160 8.56 1.08 -20.21
C TRP A 160 9.05 2.51 -19.97
N CYS A 161 10.08 2.63 -19.13
CA CYS A 161 10.67 3.90 -18.74
C CYS A 161 12.10 3.95 -19.28
N GLU A 162 12.42 4.97 -20.07
CA GLU A 162 13.78 5.17 -20.56
C GLU A 162 14.57 6.01 -19.56
N GLU A 163 15.60 5.40 -18.96
CA GLU A 163 16.49 6.07 -18.01
C GLU A 163 17.92 6.00 -18.55
N LYS A 164 18.52 7.17 -18.83
CA LYS A 164 19.90 7.28 -19.36
C LYS A 164 20.15 6.47 -20.64
N GLY A 165 19.17 6.42 -21.55
CA GLY A 165 19.29 5.71 -22.83
C GLY A 165 19.10 4.19 -22.74
N ALA A 166 18.71 3.67 -21.57
CA ALA A 166 18.30 2.28 -21.39
C ALA A 166 16.80 2.22 -21.12
N VAL A 167 16.09 1.36 -21.85
CA VAL A 167 14.66 1.13 -21.61
C VAL A 167 14.52 0.07 -20.53
N HIS A 168 13.92 0.45 -19.41
CA HIS A 168 13.63 -0.42 -18.28
C HIS A 168 12.13 -0.66 -18.16
N GLU A 169 11.74 -1.91 -17.98
CA GLU A 169 10.39 -2.24 -17.54
C GLU A 169 10.29 -1.93 -16.04
N LYS A 170 9.39 -1.03 -15.66
CA LYS A 170 9.14 -0.67 -14.26
C LYS A 170 7.69 -0.97 -13.91
N CYS A 171 7.48 -1.70 -12.81
CA CYS A 171 6.16 -1.85 -12.21
C CYS A 171 5.80 -0.56 -11.46
N LEU A 172 4.72 0.10 -11.87
CA LEU A 172 4.13 1.25 -11.20
C LEU A 172 2.96 0.80 -10.33
N VAL A 173 2.89 1.35 -9.11
CA VAL A 173 1.69 1.23 -8.27
C VAL A 173 0.78 2.40 -8.59
N LEU A 174 -0.43 2.11 -9.03
CA LEU A 174 -1.41 3.11 -9.41
C LEU A 174 -2.55 3.14 -8.41
N LEU A 175 -2.99 4.34 -8.10
CA LEU A 175 -4.24 4.59 -7.41
C LEU A 175 -5.24 5.13 -8.43
N ARG A 176 -6.36 4.44 -8.59
CA ARG A 176 -7.50 4.91 -9.39
C ARG A 176 -8.57 5.45 -8.46
N LEU A 177 -8.90 6.73 -8.60
CA LEU A 177 -9.99 7.39 -7.88
C LEU A 177 -11.26 7.49 -8.73
#